data_AF-A0A2M9P7Y1-F1
#
_entry.id   AF-A0A2M9P7Y1-F1
#
_cell.length_a   1.000
_cell.length_b   1.000
_cell.length_c   1.000
_cell.angle_alpha   90.00
_cell.angle_beta   90.00
_cell.angle_gamma   90.00
#
_symmetry.space_group_name_H-M   'P 1'
#
loop_
_entity.id
_entity.type
_entity.pdbx_description
1 polymer ?
#
loop_
_entity_poly.entity_id
_entity_poly.type
_entity_poly.pdbx_seq_one_letter_code
_entity_poly.pdbx_strand_id
1 'polypeptide(L)'
;GGTSSGKTTVARALLSLANRSERLVTIEDARELHLPHENSVTLIAERAESSERTPAKLLVAALRMRPDRLILGEMRGEEALAFLEAINTGHPGSISTIHADSPVLALERLALMVMRVGNRQARRDVLEYAARTIDVIVQVGRRGGRRGVLEVHLPASNLLWVG
;
A
#
# COMPACT_ATOMS: atom_id res chain seq x y z
N GLY A 1 -10.49 1.18 4.09
CA GLY A 1 -11.83 0.60 4.28
C GLY A 1 -11.75 -0.72 5.02
N GLY A 2 -12.85 -1.19 5.63
CA GLY A 2 -12.89 -2.42 6.43
C GLY A 2 -12.73 -3.74 5.65
N THR A 3 -12.92 -4.88 6.32
CA THR A 3 -12.91 -6.21 5.70
C THR A 3 -14.05 -6.36 4.68
N SER A 4 -13.80 -7.03 3.55
CA SER A 4 -14.80 -7.25 2.49
C SER A 4 -15.41 -5.96 1.88
N SER A 5 -14.70 -4.83 2.01
CA SER A 5 -15.14 -3.52 1.48
C SER A 5 -14.86 -3.33 -0.02
N GLY A 6 -14.08 -4.22 -0.65
CA GLY A 6 -13.73 -4.13 -2.07
C GLY A 6 -12.36 -3.50 -2.36
N LYS A 7 -11.46 -3.40 -1.37
CA LYS A 7 -10.09 -2.84 -1.54
C LYS A 7 -9.34 -3.51 -2.69
N THR A 8 -9.23 -4.83 -2.67
CA THR A 8 -8.54 -5.60 -3.73
C THR A 8 -9.19 -5.40 -5.10
N THR A 9 -10.51 -5.26 -5.15
CA THR A 9 -11.25 -5.01 -6.40
C THR A 9 -10.89 -3.65 -6.99
N VAL A 10 -10.87 -2.60 -6.17
CA VAL A 10 -10.48 -1.26 -6.63
C VAL A 10 -9.00 -1.22 -6.99
N ALA A 11 -8.12 -1.83 -6.19
CA ALA A 11 -6.70 -1.94 -6.50
C ALA A 11 -6.48 -2.62 -7.86
N ARG A 12 -7.16 -3.75 -8.13
CA ARG A 12 -7.11 -4.43 -9.42
C ARG A 12 -7.59 -3.55 -10.58
N ALA A 13 -8.69 -2.82 -10.38
CA ALA A 13 -9.21 -1.92 -11.40
C ALA A 13 -8.20 -0.80 -11.74
N LEU A 14 -7.62 -0.16 -10.73
CA LEU A 14 -6.59 0.86 -10.91
C LEU A 14 -5.33 0.29 -11.60
N LEU A 15 -4.85 -0.85 -11.13
CA LEU A 15 -3.69 -1.53 -11.74
C LEU A 15 -3.97 -1.92 -13.20
N SER A 16 -5.20 -2.25 -13.56
CA SER A 16 -5.55 -2.60 -14.96
C SER A 16 -5.45 -1.44 -15.95
N LEU A 17 -5.38 -0.20 -15.46
CA LEU A 17 -5.16 1.01 -16.26
C LEU A 17 -3.67 1.27 -16.54
N ALA A 18 -2.78 0.58 -15.84
CA ALA A 18 -1.35 0.65 -16.09
C ALA A 18 -0.98 0.10 -17.48
N ASN A 19 0.18 0.51 -18.00
CA ASN A 19 0.65 0.02 -19.28
C ASN A 19 0.93 -1.49 -19.21
N ARG A 20 0.38 -2.25 -20.16
CA ARG A 20 0.50 -3.72 -20.24
C ARG A 20 1.93 -4.23 -20.33
N SER A 21 2.87 -3.41 -20.79
CA SER A 21 4.28 -3.78 -20.88
C SER A 21 5.05 -3.66 -19.56
N GLU A 22 4.49 -2.98 -18.56
CA GLU A 22 5.15 -2.79 -17.28
C GLU A 22 5.29 -4.11 -16.51
N ARG A 23 6.40 -4.24 -15.78
CA ARG A 23 6.70 -5.33 -14.89
C ARG A 23 6.09 -5.10 -13.52
N LEU A 24 5.14 -5.95 -13.14
CA LEU A 24 4.45 -5.85 -11.85
C LEU A 24 4.93 -6.96 -10.91
N VAL A 25 5.33 -6.60 -9.70
CA VAL A 25 5.61 -7.57 -8.63
C VAL A 25 4.60 -7.38 -7.52
N THR A 26 3.81 -8.41 -7.24
CA THR A 26 2.81 -8.41 -6.15
C THR A 26 3.30 -9.22 -4.97
N ILE A 27 3.03 -8.76 -3.76
CA ILE A 27 3.24 -9.49 -2.50
C ILE A 27 1.86 -9.63 -1.84
N GLU A 28 1.34 -10.85 -1.75
CA GLU A 28 -0.03 -11.12 -1.31
C GLU A 28 -0.08 -12.28 -0.31
N ASP A 29 -1.01 -12.25 0.66
CA ASP A 29 -1.23 -13.39 1.58
C ASP A 29 -1.83 -14.59 0.83
N ALA A 30 -2.69 -14.30 -0.15
CA ALA A 30 -3.26 -15.25 -1.08
C ALA A 30 -3.35 -14.58 -2.46
N ARG A 31 -3.28 -15.34 -3.55
CA ARG A 31 -3.35 -14.79 -4.90
C ARG A 31 -4.77 -14.27 -5.18
N GLU A 32 -4.98 -12.95 -5.11
CA GLU A 32 -6.30 -12.34 -5.29
C GLU A 32 -6.34 -11.37 -6.49
N LEU A 33 -5.23 -10.65 -6.76
CA LEU A 33 -5.24 -9.56 -7.73
C LEU A 33 -5.47 -10.00 -9.19
N HIS A 34 -4.97 -11.19 -9.58
CA HIS A 34 -5.12 -11.75 -10.93
C HIS A 34 -4.96 -10.71 -12.05
N LEU A 35 -3.78 -10.10 -12.11
CA LEU A 35 -3.52 -8.98 -13.01
C LEU A 35 -3.36 -9.46 -14.46
N PRO A 36 -3.84 -8.71 -15.47
CA PRO A 36 -3.75 -9.13 -16.87
C PRO A 36 -2.44 -8.64 -17.52
N HIS A 37 -1.37 -8.46 -16.74
CA HIS A 37 -0.05 -8.04 -17.23
C HIS A 37 0.78 -9.31 -17.45
N GLU A 38 1.32 -9.48 -18.66
CA GLU A 38 2.10 -10.67 -19.02
C GLU A 38 3.37 -10.76 -18.18
N ASN A 39 4.04 -9.62 -17.96
CA ASN A 39 5.23 -9.52 -17.12
C ASN A 39 4.87 -9.28 -15.65
N SER A 40 4.13 -10.22 -15.03
CA SER A 40 3.79 -10.14 -13.61
C SER A 40 4.33 -11.33 -12.81
N VAL A 41 4.81 -11.03 -11.60
CA VAL A 41 5.26 -12.03 -10.62
C VAL A 41 4.49 -11.82 -9.32
N THR A 42 3.93 -12.90 -8.79
CA THR A 42 3.24 -12.88 -7.50
C THR A 42 4.07 -13.66 -6.47
N LEU A 43 4.44 -12.99 -5.40
CA LEU A 43 5.06 -13.55 -4.20
C LEU A 43 3.99 -13.77 -3.15
N ILE A 44 3.91 -14.99 -2.59
CA ILE A 44 2.94 -15.33 -1.56
C ILE A 44 3.59 -15.25 -0.19
N ALA A 45 3.06 -14.35 0.64
CA ALA A 45 3.56 -14.06 1.97
C ALA A 45 2.93 -14.97 3.04
N GLU A 46 3.72 -15.28 4.06
CA GLU A 46 3.27 -15.96 5.26
C GLU A 46 3.40 -15.03 6.47
N ARG A 47 2.34 -14.94 7.28
CA ARG A 47 2.32 -14.06 8.46
C ARG A 47 2.76 -14.74 9.75
N ALA A 48 3.64 -15.72 9.64
CA ALA A 48 4.36 -16.28 10.77
C ALA A 48 5.70 -15.55 10.91
N GLU A 49 6.02 -15.03 12.09
CA GLU A 49 7.28 -14.29 12.34
C GLU A 49 8.53 -15.13 12.01
N SER A 50 8.45 -16.45 12.19
CA SER A 50 9.51 -17.40 11.88
C SER A 50 9.62 -17.77 10.39
N SER A 51 8.72 -17.27 9.53
CA SER A 51 8.76 -17.60 8.11
C SER A 51 9.90 -16.88 7.39
N GLU A 52 10.46 -17.54 6.38
CA GLU A 52 11.36 -16.89 5.41
C GLU A 52 10.60 -16.10 4.34
N ARG A 53 9.26 -16.17 4.35
CA ARG A 53 8.36 -15.53 3.39
C ARG A 53 7.50 -14.43 4.03
N THR A 54 8.00 -13.75 5.06
CA THR A 54 7.27 -12.60 5.62
C THR A 54 7.11 -11.49 4.57
N PRO A 55 6.06 -10.65 4.66
CA PRO A 55 5.89 -9.51 3.76
C PRO A 55 7.14 -8.62 3.67
N ALA A 56 7.82 -8.36 4.78
CA ALA A 56 9.05 -7.56 4.80
C ALA A 56 10.21 -8.22 4.06
N LYS A 57 10.45 -9.53 4.26
CA LYS A 57 11.49 -10.28 3.53
C LYS A 57 11.20 -10.33 2.03
N LEU A 58 9.94 -10.58 1.66
CA LEU A 58 9.50 -10.61 0.26
C LEU A 58 9.57 -9.23 -0.40
N LEU A 59 9.35 -8.16 0.35
CA LEU A 59 9.53 -6.79 -0.13
C LEU A 59 10.98 -6.55 -0.56
N VAL A 60 11.95 -6.92 0.28
CA VAL A 60 13.38 -6.83 -0.07
C VAL A 60 13.71 -7.68 -1.30
N ALA A 61 13.15 -8.88 -1.40
CA ALA A 61 13.33 -9.73 -2.57
C ALA A 61 12.73 -9.11 -3.84
N ALA A 62 11.53 -8.55 -3.75
CA ALA A 62 10.82 -7.90 -4.85
C ALA A 62 11.61 -6.73 -5.44
N LEU A 63 12.27 -5.91 -4.61
CA LEU A 63 13.09 -4.80 -5.08
C LEU A 63 14.27 -5.25 -5.96
N ARG A 64 14.80 -6.46 -5.74
CA ARG A 64 15.85 -7.04 -6.59
C ARG A 64 15.33 -7.55 -7.93
N MET A 65 14.01 -7.68 -8.08
CA MET A 65 13.37 -8.14 -9.30
C MET A 65 13.11 -7.02 -10.31
N ARG A 66 13.55 -5.79 -10.02
CA ARG A 66 13.38 -4.59 -10.86
C ARG A 66 11.92 -4.39 -11.32
N PRO A 67 10.95 -4.27 -10.39
CA PRO A 67 9.57 -3.98 -10.78
C PRO A 67 9.46 -2.56 -11.33
N ASP A 68 8.60 -2.36 -12.33
CA ASP A 68 8.10 -1.02 -12.68
C ASP A 68 7.07 -0.57 -11.65
N ARG A 69 6.25 -1.51 -11.14
CA ARG A 69 5.33 -1.28 -10.01
C ARG A 69 5.45 -2.34 -8.94
N LEU A 70 5.47 -1.88 -7.70
CA LEU A 70 5.50 -2.72 -6.52
C LEU A 70 4.12 -2.70 -5.85
N ILE A 71 3.51 -3.88 -5.70
CA ILE A 71 2.19 -4.00 -5.11
C ILE A 71 2.31 -4.81 -3.83
N LEU A 72 1.93 -4.21 -2.70
CA LEU A 72 1.83 -4.90 -1.42
C LEU A 72 0.34 -5.05 -1.09
N GLY A 73 -0.20 -6.25 -1.25
CA GLY A 73 -1.64 -6.52 -1.17
C GLY A 73 -2.30 -5.94 0.09
N GLU A 74 -1.66 -6.11 1.24
CA GLU A 74 -2.07 -5.47 2.48
C GLU A 74 -0.91 -5.21 3.42
N MET A 75 -0.84 -3.97 3.91
CA MET A 75 0.13 -3.54 4.91
C MET A 75 -0.46 -3.66 6.31
N ARG A 76 0.24 -4.39 7.19
CA ARG A 76 -0.20 -4.66 8.57
C ARG A 76 0.88 -4.41 9.64
N GLY A 77 2.16 -4.30 9.27
CA GLY A 77 3.22 -4.19 10.28
C GLY A 77 4.55 -3.65 9.76
N GLU A 78 5.62 -4.39 10.06
CA GLU A 78 7.02 -3.99 9.87
C GLU A 78 7.41 -3.64 8.42
N GLU A 79 6.65 -4.13 7.44
CA GLU A 79 6.87 -3.85 6.03
C GLU A 79 6.55 -2.40 5.64
N ALA A 80 5.89 -1.64 6.51
CA ALA A 80 5.38 -0.30 6.21
C ALA A 80 6.45 0.73 5.82
N LEU A 81 7.52 0.83 6.62
CA LEU A 81 8.58 1.81 6.38
C LEU A 81 9.33 1.50 5.09
N ALA A 82 9.75 0.24 4.94
CA ALA A 82 10.46 -0.20 3.74
C ALA A 82 9.60 -0.02 2.47
N PHE A 83 8.27 -0.19 2.56
CA PHE A 83 7.39 0.08 1.43
C PHE A 83 7.34 1.57 1.08
N LEU A 84 7.20 2.46 2.07
CA LEU A 84 7.24 3.90 1.85
C LEU A 84 8.56 4.35 1.22
N GLU A 85 9.69 3.84 1.72
CA GLU A 85 11.01 4.14 1.16
C GLU A 85 11.13 3.65 -0.29
N ALA A 86 10.65 2.43 -0.58
CA ALA A 86 10.69 1.86 -1.93
C ALA A 86 9.92 2.70 -2.95
N ILE A 87 8.70 3.15 -2.61
CA ILE A 87 7.87 3.91 -3.54
C ILE A 87 8.36 5.35 -3.71
N ASN A 88 9.00 5.91 -2.69
CA ASN A 88 9.63 7.23 -2.76
C ASN A 88 10.93 7.24 -3.59
N THR A 89 11.64 6.12 -3.71
CA THR A 89 13.00 6.06 -4.29
C THR A 89 13.09 5.47 -5.70
N GLY A 90 12.02 4.87 -6.25
CA GLY A 90 12.10 4.35 -7.62
C GLY A 90 10.95 3.48 -8.12
N HIS A 91 9.81 3.43 -7.45
CA HIS A 91 8.70 2.56 -7.83
C HIS A 91 7.37 3.34 -7.86
N PRO A 92 7.21 4.31 -8.79
CA PRO A 92 6.01 5.12 -8.87
C PRO A 92 4.78 4.28 -9.24
N GLY A 93 3.60 4.75 -8.86
CA GLY A 93 2.35 4.06 -9.20
C GLY A 93 2.16 2.70 -8.53
N SER A 94 2.93 2.45 -7.46
CA SER A 94 2.79 1.35 -6.52
C SER A 94 1.48 1.46 -5.73
N ILE A 95 0.88 0.33 -5.39
CA ILE A 95 -0.42 0.28 -4.70
C ILE A 95 -0.32 -0.64 -3.49
N SER A 96 -0.93 -0.22 -2.39
CA SER A 96 -1.14 -1.06 -1.21
C SER A 96 -2.53 -0.83 -0.61
N THR A 97 -2.93 -1.71 0.31
CA THR A 97 -4.19 -1.56 1.04
C THR A 97 -3.96 -1.54 2.54
N ILE A 98 -4.75 -0.72 3.23
CA ILE A 98 -4.77 -0.61 4.69
C ILE A 98 -6.23 -0.69 5.16
N HIS A 99 -6.47 -1.44 6.22
CA HIS A 99 -7.74 -1.41 6.94
C HIS A 99 -7.84 -0.12 7.76
N ALA A 100 -8.78 0.75 7.41
CA ALA A 100 -9.03 2.02 8.07
C ALA A 100 -10.43 2.54 7.72
N ASP A 101 -11.05 3.28 8.65
CA ASP A 101 -12.41 3.82 8.51
C ASP A 101 -12.44 5.25 7.96
N SER A 102 -11.28 5.87 7.73
CA SER A 102 -11.13 7.12 6.99
C SER A 102 -9.71 7.23 6.42
N PRO A 103 -9.45 8.12 5.44
CA PRO A 103 -8.10 8.37 4.94
C PRO A 103 -7.13 8.88 6.01
N VAL A 104 -7.60 9.76 6.89
CA VAL A 104 -6.80 10.25 8.03
C VAL A 104 -6.40 9.07 8.93
N LEU A 105 -7.35 8.20 9.29
CA LEU A 105 -7.04 7.00 10.09
C LEU A 105 -6.12 6.02 9.37
N ALA A 106 -6.11 6.00 8.03
CA ALA A 106 -5.15 5.19 7.27
C ALA A 106 -3.72 5.69 7.46
N LEU A 107 -3.50 7.01 7.39
CA LEU A 107 -2.19 7.63 7.68
C LEU A 107 -1.77 7.41 9.13
N GLU A 108 -2.70 7.52 10.09
CA GLU A 108 -2.44 7.23 11.50
C GLU A 108 -1.98 5.80 11.72
N ARG A 109 -2.68 4.83 11.11
CA ARG A 109 -2.31 3.41 11.22
C ARG A 109 -0.96 3.13 10.58
N LEU A 110 -0.69 3.73 9.43
CA LEU A 110 0.61 3.65 8.77
C LEU A 110 1.73 4.19 9.70
N ALA A 111 1.52 5.34 10.31
CA ALA A 111 2.49 5.92 11.25
C ALA A 111 2.73 4.99 12.45
N LEU A 112 1.67 4.40 13.02
CA LEU A 112 1.79 3.42 14.09
C LEU A 112 2.56 2.16 13.66
N MET A 113 2.37 1.68 12.43
CA MET A 113 3.13 0.54 11.89
C MET A 113 4.62 0.86 11.81
N VAL A 114 4.99 2.03 11.27
CA VAL A 114 6.38 2.48 11.16
C VAL A 114 7.03 2.64 12.53
N MET A 115 6.32 3.23 13.50
CA MET A 115 6.86 3.46 14.85
C MET A 115 7.13 2.16 15.63
N ARG A 116 6.40 1.07 15.33
CA ARG A 116 6.58 -0.23 16.01
C ARG A 116 7.89 -0.92 15.67
N VAL A 117 8.54 -0.56 14.56
CA VAL A 117 9.83 -1.14 14.13
C VAL A 117 11.01 -0.57 14.94
N GLY A 118 10.75 0.12 16.06
CA GLY A 118 11.78 0.71 16.92
C GLY A 118 12.36 2.01 16.36
N ASN A 119 11.69 2.61 15.38
CA ASN A 119 12.11 3.88 14.81
C ASN A 119 11.88 5.01 15.81
N ARG A 120 12.93 5.81 16.06
CA ARG A 120 12.91 6.95 16.99
C ARG A 120 12.31 8.24 16.41
N GLN A 121 11.83 8.19 15.17
CA GLN A 121 11.16 9.33 14.53
C GLN A 121 9.91 9.75 15.32
N ALA A 122 9.68 11.06 15.42
CA ALA A 122 8.44 11.55 15.99
C ALA A 122 7.28 11.16 15.08
N ARG A 123 6.11 10.86 15.66
CA ARG A 123 4.89 10.54 14.89
C ARG A 123 4.60 11.57 13.80
N ARG A 124 4.83 12.85 14.11
CA ARG A 124 4.65 13.97 13.18
C ARG A 124 5.51 13.81 11.93
N ASP A 125 6.78 13.45 12.09
CA ASP A 125 7.72 13.31 10.97
C ASP A 125 7.31 12.15 10.06
N VAL A 126 6.83 11.04 10.65
CA VAL A 126 6.32 9.89 9.88
C VAL A 126 5.07 10.25 9.10
N LEU A 127 4.13 10.98 9.71
CA LEU A 127 2.92 11.45 9.03
C LEU A 127 3.24 12.41 7.89
N GLU A 128 4.17 13.35 8.10
CA GLU A 128 4.62 14.28 7.08
C GLU A 128 5.31 13.55 5.92
N TYR A 129 6.19 12.60 6.23
CA TYR A 129 6.84 11.76 5.22
C TYR A 129 5.81 10.95 4.41
N ALA A 130 4.86 10.29 5.09
CA ALA A 130 3.81 9.54 4.42
C ALA A 130 2.92 10.43 3.55
N ALA A 131 2.54 11.62 4.02
CA ALA A 131 1.71 12.56 3.27
C ALA A 131 2.41 13.13 2.03
N ARG A 132 3.74 13.22 2.03
CA ARG A 132 4.54 13.60 0.86
C ARG A 132 4.78 12.45 -0.11
N THR A 133 4.75 11.21 0.38
CA THR A 133 5.04 10.00 -0.39
C THR A 133 3.78 9.41 -1.05
N ILE A 134 2.61 9.57 -0.41
CA ILE A 134 1.35 8.99 -0.87
C ILE A 134 0.57 10.04 -1.66
N ASP A 135 0.40 9.81 -2.96
CA ASP A 135 -0.33 10.74 -3.84
C ASP A 135 -1.84 10.74 -3.57
N VAL A 136 -2.41 9.55 -3.39
CA VAL A 136 -3.87 9.35 -3.32
C VAL A 136 -4.22 8.27 -2.31
N ILE A 137 -5.23 8.52 -1.48
CA ILE A 137 -5.89 7.53 -0.63
C ILE A 137 -7.34 7.39 -1.06
N VAL A 138 -7.70 6.19 -1.55
CA VAL A 138 -9.08 5.87 -1.92
C VAL A 138 -9.74 5.08 -0.80
N GLN A 139 -10.68 5.71 -0.10
CA GLN A 139 -11.50 5.00 0.89
C GLN A 139 -12.63 4.25 0.18
N VAL A 140 -12.68 2.94 0.40
CA VAL A 140 -13.79 2.09 -0.05
C VAL A 140 -14.61 1.59 1.13
N GLY A 141 -15.91 1.43 0.91
CA GLY A 141 -16.84 0.96 1.93
C GLY A 141 -18.25 0.78 1.40
N ARG A 142 -19.23 0.83 2.31
CA ARG A 142 -20.66 0.74 1.97
C ARG A 142 -21.37 2.03 2.36
N ARG A 143 -22.23 2.53 1.48
CA ARG A 143 -23.17 3.64 1.78
C ARG A 143 -24.56 3.21 1.34
N GLY A 144 -25.52 3.18 2.27
CA GLY A 144 -26.88 2.69 1.99
C GLY A 144 -26.90 1.26 1.45
N GLY A 145 -26.06 0.36 1.98
CA GLY A 145 -25.95 -1.04 1.55
C GLY A 145 -25.16 -1.27 0.25
N ARG A 146 -24.87 -0.23 -0.54
CA ARG A 146 -24.11 -0.34 -1.79
C ARG A 146 -22.61 -0.18 -1.56
N ARG A 147 -21.80 -1.04 -2.17
CA ARG A 147 -20.33 -0.92 -2.17
C ARG A 147 -19.88 0.20 -3.12
N GLY A 148 -18.84 0.93 -2.73
CA GLY A 148 -18.24 1.94 -3.60
C GLY A 148 -17.10 2.70 -2.93
N VAL A 149 -16.58 3.68 -3.67
CA VAL A 149 -15.67 4.70 -3.14
C VAL A 149 -16.49 5.65 -2.26
N LEU A 150 -16.01 5.88 -1.04
CA LEU A 150 -16.60 6.80 -0.07
C LEU A 150 -15.91 8.16 -0.12
N GLU A 151 -14.59 8.17 -0.27
CA GLU A 151 -13.75 9.37 -0.26
C GLU A 151 -12.52 9.13 -1.12
N VAL A 152 -12.06 10.18 -1.81
CA VAL A 152 -10.74 10.25 -2.44
C VAL A 152 -10.01 11.39 -1.78
N HIS A 153 -8.92 11.08 -1.10
CA HIS A 153 -8.13 12.04 -0.35
C HIS A 153 -6.75 12.20 -0.98
N LEU A 154 -6.29 13.44 -1.07
CA LEU A 154 -4.99 13.82 -1.61
C LEU A 154 -4.14 14.37 -0.44
N PRO A 155 -3.22 13.58 0.13
CA PRO A 155 -2.50 13.97 1.34
C PRO A 155 -1.67 15.26 1.19
N ALA A 156 -1.01 15.43 0.05
CA ALA A 156 -0.14 16.59 -0.21
C ALA A 156 -0.89 17.94 -0.24
N SER A 157 -2.17 17.96 -0.62
CA SER A 157 -2.96 19.22 -0.66
C SER A 157 -3.23 19.83 0.72
N ASN A 158 -3.15 19.05 1.80
CA ASN A 158 -3.31 19.58 3.16
C ASN A 158 -2.03 20.24 3.71
N LEU A 159 -0.87 20.01 3.10
CA LEU A 159 0.40 20.65 3.51
C LEU A 159 0.50 22.09 3.00
N LEU A 160 -0.25 22.47 1.97
CA LEU A 160 -0.23 23.81 1.39
C LEU A 160 -1.02 24.86 2.19
N TRP A 161 -1.75 24.45 3.23
CA TRP A 161 -2.55 25.34 4.10
C TRP A 161 -1.96 25.50 5.51
N VAL A 162 -0.77 24.98 5.75
CA VAL A 162 -0.02 25.10 7.01
C VAL A 162 1.29 25.83 6.72
N GLY A 163 1.16 27.10 6.31
CA GLY A 163 2.26 28.02 6.03
C GLY A 163 1.84 29.45 6.33
#